data_AF-A0A934N058-F1
#
_entry.id   AF-A0A934N058-F1
#
_cell.length_a   1.000
_cell.length_b   1.000
_cell.length_c   1.000
_cell.angle_alpha   90.00
_cell.angle_beta   90.00
_cell.angle_gamma   90.00
#
_symmetry.space_group_name_H-M   'P 1'
#
loop_
_entity.id
_entity.type
_entity.pdbx_description
1 polymer ?
#
loop_
_entity_poly.entity_id
_entity_poly.type
_entity_poly.pdbx_seq_one_letter_code
_entity_poly.pdbx_strand_id
1 'polypeptide(L)'
;DLEMCLDVMRRFDHDLEQFLHANWSLHERIAAVTPNDLARAMYVALIRCVAELSVRADPETSSTSGDYLAERMVVHEKLVAAIRLGDEERVKAAVAAHRGDAESGWWTAA
;
A
#
# COMPACT_ATOMS: atom_id res chain seq x y z
N ASP A 1 5.97 -3.23 14.27
CA ASP A 1 4.80 -4.14 14.24
C ASP A 1 3.91 -3.73 13.08
N LEU A 2 3.25 -4.64 12.37
CA LEU A 2 2.40 -4.30 11.21
C LEU A 2 1.16 -3.50 11.63
N GLU A 3 0.55 -3.85 12.77
CA GLU A 3 -0.60 -3.11 13.30
C GLU A 3 -0.24 -1.67 13.67
N MET A 4 0.90 -1.48 14.32
CA MET A 4 1.40 -0.14 14.65
C MET A 4 1.61 0.71 13.39
N CYS A 5 2.07 0.12 12.28
CA CYS A 5 2.19 0.83 11.01
C CYS A 5 0.81 1.20 10.44
N LEU A 6 -0.19 0.32 10.52
CA LEU A 6 -1.57 0.64 10.12
C LEU A 6 -2.17 1.75 10.97
N ASP A 7 -1.95 1.74 12.29
CA ASP A 7 -2.47 2.77 13.19
C ASP A 7 -1.88 4.14 12.88
N VAL A 8 -0.60 4.21 12.51
CA VAL A 8 0.03 5.46 12.06
C VAL A 8 -0.59 5.92 10.75
N MET A 9 -0.77 5.01 9.78
CA MET A 9 -1.39 5.32 8.50
C MET A 9 -2.82 5.84 8.65
N ARG A 10 -3.62 5.20 9.51
CA ARG A 10 -5.01 5.60 9.80
C ARG A 10 -5.11 6.99 10.42
N ARG A 11 -4.12 7.44 11.19
CA ARG A 11 -4.13 8.80 11.79
C ARG A 11 -4.04 9.92 10.75
N PHE A 12 -3.59 9.61 9.54
CA PHE A 12 -3.42 10.57 8.45
C PHE A 12 -4.47 10.38 7.35
N ASP A 13 -5.65 9.87 7.69
CA ASP A 13 -6.78 9.63 6.76
C ASP A 13 -7.31 10.89 6.03
N HIS A 14 -6.82 12.07 6.39
CA HIS A 14 -7.16 13.38 5.81
C HIS A 14 -5.95 14.16 5.29
N ASP A 15 -4.75 13.58 5.37
CA ASP A 15 -3.50 14.20 4.93
C ASP A 15 -2.78 13.24 3.97
N LEU A 16 -2.91 13.49 2.67
CA LEU A 16 -2.39 12.63 1.62
C LEU A 16 -0.87 12.41 1.74
N GLU A 17 -0.11 13.47 2.01
CA GLU A 17 1.35 13.38 2.08
C GLU A 17 1.75 12.47 3.25
N GLN A 18 1.20 12.75 4.43
CA GLN A 18 1.51 11.96 5.63
C GLN A 18 0.97 10.54 5.54
N PHE A 19 -0.18 10.33 4.88
CA PHE A 19 -0.71 9.01 4.58
C PHE A 19 0.24 8.21 3.69
N LEU A 20 0.77 8.82 2.61
CA LEU A 20 1.72 8.17 1.72
C LEU A 20 3.04 7.85 2.42
N HIS A 21 3.54 8.73 3.29
CA HIS A 21 4.73 8.44 4.11
C HIS A 21 4.50 7.25 5.05
N ALA A 22 3.35 7.19 5.72
CA ALA A 22 2.97 6.06 6.56
C ALA A 22 2.77 4.77 5.75
N ASN A 23 2.19 4.87 4.55
CA ASN A 23 2.04 3.78 3.59
C ASN A 23 3.39 3.17 3.20
N TRP A 24 4.38 3.99 2.85
CA TRP A 24 5.72 3.49 2.52
C TRP A 24 6.40 2.82 3.71
N SER A 25 6.22 3.37 4.92
CA SER A 25 6.72 2.75 6.15
C SER A 25 6.08 1.37 6.41
N LEU A 26 4.78 1.21 6.13
CA LEU A 26 4.10 -0.08 6.19
C LEU A 26 4.69 -1.08 5.18
N HIS A 27 4.91 -0.65 3.93
CA HIS A 27 5.53 -1.49 2.91
C HIS A 27 6.95 -1.96 3.30
N GLU A 28 7.78 -1.07 3.83
CA GLU A 28 9.10 -1.45 4.35
C GLU A 28 8.99 -2.47 5.49
N ARG A 29 7.99 -2.33 6.37
CA ARG A 29 7.75 -3.30 7.45
C ARG A 29 7.28 -4.66 6.93
N ILE A 30 6.44 -4.70 5.88
CA ILE A 30 6.03 -5.93 5.19
C ILE A 30 7.26 -6.62 4.59
N ALA A 31 8.15 -5.86 3.94
CA ALA A 31 9.41 -6.39 3.45
C ALA A 31 10.24 -6.99 4.59
N ALA A 32 10.33 -6.31 5.73
CA ALA A 32 11.12 -6.76 6.88
C ALA A 32 10.63 -8.08 7.50
N VAL A 33 9.37 -8.48 7.31
CA VAL A 33 8.86 -9.78 7.81
C VAL A 33 9.01 -10.91 6.79
N THR A 34 9.47 -10.65 5.57
CA THR A 34 9.67 -11.71 4.59
C THR A 34 10.91 -12.55 4.91
N PRO A 35 10.83 -13.89 4.82
CA PRO A 35 11.98 -14.76 5.05
C PRO A 35 12.97 -14.76 3.87
N ASN A 36 12.60 -14.21 2.71
CA ASN A 36 13.46 -14.16 1.53
C ASN A 36 14.27 -12.87 1.47
N ASP A 37 15.56 -12.95 1.79
CA ASP A 37 16.47 -11.81 1.89
C ASP A 37 16.64 -11.03 0.58
N LEU A 38 16.68 -11.73 -0.56
CA LEU A 38 16.79 -11.09 -1.87
C LEU A 38 15.51 -10.32 -2.21
N ALA A 39 14.35 -10.95 -2.02
CA ALA A 39 13.06 -10.31 -2.24
C ALA A 39 12.89 -9.09 -1.32
N ARG A 40 13.32 -9.19 -0.06
CA ARG A 40 13.34 -8.06 0.89
C ARG A 40 14.15 -6.89 0.35
N ALA A 41 15.40 -7.15 -0.04
CA ALA A 41 16.30 -6.11 -0.53
C ALA A 41 15.77 -5.42 -1.79
N MET A 42 15.29 -6.20 -2.75
CA MET A 42 14.69 -5.68 -3.98
C MET A 42 13.45 -4.83 -3.69
N TYR A 43 12.56 -5.33 -2.83
CA TYR A 43 11.32 -4.63 -2.51
C TYR A 43 11.57 -3.30 -1.82
N VAL A 44 12.48 -3.26 -0.82
CA VAL A 44 12.85 -2.01 -0.13
C VAL A 44 13.45 -0.99 -1.10
N ALA A 45 14.34 -1.42 -2.00
CA ALA A 45 14.92 -0.52 -2.99
C ALA A 45 13.86 0.09 -3.91
N LEU A 46 12.91 -0.71 -4.39
CA LEU A 46 11.81 -0.24 -5.23
C LEU A 46 10.89 0.74 -4.51
N ILE A 47 10.51 0.43 -3.26
CA ILE A 47 9.65 1.31 -2.45
C ILE A 47 10.29 2.68 -2.25
N ARG A 48 11.59 2.74 -1.97
CA ARG A 48 12.31 4.01 -1.80
C ARG A 48 12.31 4.85 -3.08
N CYS A 49 12.58 4.22 -4.22
CA CYS A 49 12.49 4.90 -5.51
C CYS A 49 11.08 5.46 -5.78
N VAL A 50 10.04 4.67 -5.51
CA VAL A 50 8.64 5.12 -5.69
C VAL A 50 8.32 6.27 -4.75
N ALA A 51 8.68 6.18 -3.47
CA ALA A 51 8.44 7.24 -2.49
C ALA A 51 9.08 8.57 -2.91
N GLU A 52 10.33 8.55 -3.38
CA GLU A 52 11.04 9.74 -3.86
C GLU A 52 10.40 10.36 -5.12
N LEU A 53 9.85 9.53 -6.00
CA LEU A 53 9.17 9.98 -7.22
C LEU A 53 7.76 10.51 -6.93
N SER A 54 7.02 9.89 -6.01
CA SER A 54 5.68 10.33 -5.60
C SER A 54 5.69 11.70 -4.94
N VAL A 55 6.69 12.02 -4.10
CA VAL A 55 6.85 13.35 -3.49
C VAL A 55 7.07 14.45 -4.54
N ARG A 56 7.62 14.10 -5.72
CA ARG A 56 7.88 15.06 -6.81
C ARG A 56 6.71 15.20 -7.78
N ALA A 57 5.74 14.29 -7.73
CA ALA A 57 4.56 14.29 -8.59
C ALA A 57 3.45 15.18 -7.99
N ASP A 58 3.62 16.48 -8.18
CA ASP A 58 2.61 17.55 -8.28
C ASP A 58 1.82 18.01 -7.01
N PRO A 59 1.98 19.29 -6.58
CA PRO A 59 1.12 19.94 -5.59
C PRO A 59 -0.24 20.43 -6.12
N GLU A 60 -0.54 20.39 -7.43
CA GLU A 60 -1.81 20.89 -8.00
C GLU A 60 -2.95 19.85 -8.11
N THR A 61 -2.69 18.57 -7.87
CA THR A 61 -3.72 17.51 -7.86
C THR A 61 -4.32 17.26 -6.46
N SER A 62 -4.32 18.28 -5.60
CA SER A 62 -4.64 18.20 -4.16
C SER A 62 -6.11 17.92 -3.82
N SER A 63 -6.94 17.49 -4.77
CA SER A 63 -8.29 16.98 -4.50
C SER A 63 -8.30 15.46 -4.57
N THR A 64 -7.40 14.80 -3.84
CA THR A 64 -7.62 13.40 -3.52
C THR A 64 -8.78 13.36 -2.54
N SER A 65 -9.92 12.78 -2.95
CA SER A 65 -11.11 12.70 -2.10
C SER A 65 -10.79 11.89 -0.85
N GLY A 66 -11.41 12.25 0.29
CA GLY A 66 -11.33 11.43 1.51
C GLY A 66 -11.76 9.98 1.25
N ASP A 67 -12.62 9.76 0.25
CA ASP A 67 -13.02 8.44 -0.22
C ASP A 67 -11.84 7.60 -0.72
N TYR A 68 -10.89 8.20 -1.47
CA TYR A 68 -9.69 7.48 -1.91
C TYR A 68 -8.86 7.02 -0.70
N LEU A 69 -8.58 7.90 0.27
CA LEU A 69 -7.78 7.54 1.44
C LEU A 69 -8.46 6.44 2.26
N ALA A 70 -9.79 6.52 2.43
CA ALA A 70 -10.58 5.50 3.10
C ALA A 70 -10.52 4.14 2.37
N GLU A 71 -10.73 4.13 1.06
CA GLU A 71 -10.64 2.91 0.24
C GLU A 71 -9.24 2.28 0.31
N ARG A 72 -8.19 3.11 0.19
CA ARG A 72 -6.80 2.65 0.35
C ARG A 72 -6.55 2.09 1.73
N MET A 73 -7.07 2.71 2.79
CA MET A 73 -6.91 2.21 4.16
C MET A 73 -7.52 0.80 4.30
N VAL A 74 -8.74 0.59 3.79
CA VAL A 74 -9.42 -0.72 3.82
C VAL A 74 -8.61 -1.81 3.13
N VAL A 75 -7.99 -1.50 1.98
CA VAL A 75 -7.14 -2.46 1.26
C VAL A 75 -5.93 -2.86 2.10
N HIS A 76 -5.29 -1.91 2.78
CA HIS A 76 -4.11 -2.18 3.62
C HIS A 76 -4.46 -2.96 4.89
N GLU A 77 -5.62 -2.70 5.50
CA GLU A 77 -6.13 -3.49 6.63
C GLU A 77 -6.34 -4.96 6.22
N LYS A 78 -6.96 -5.19 5.06
CA LYS A 78 -7.15 -6.55 4.51
C LYS A 78 -5.81 -7.24 4.22
N LEU A 79 -4.84 -6.50 3.67
CA LEU A 79 -3.51 -7.03 3.36
C LEU A 79 -2.78 -7.48 4.63
N VAL A 80 -2.72 -6.63 5.66
CA VAL A 80 -2.05 -6.96 6.92
C VAL A 80 -2.74 -8.12 7.63
N ALA A 81 -4.08 -8.12 7.67
CA ALA A 81 -4.83 -9.23 8.26
C ALA A 81 -4.52 -10.55 7.55
N ALA A 82 -4.44 -10.56 6.22
CA ALA A 82 -4.09 -11.74 5.44
C ALA A 82 -2.66 -12.22 5.71
N ILE A 83 -1.68 -11.29 5.76
CA ILE A 83 -0.28 -11.61 6.09
C ILE A 83 -0.18 -12.24 7.50
N ARG A 84 -0.88 -11.68 8.49
CA ARG A 84 -0.86 -12.19 9.87
C ARG A 84 -1.44 -13.59 9.99
N LEU A 85 -2.45 -13.90 9.20
CA LEU A 85 -3.07 -15.23 9.15
C LEU A 85 -2.29 -16.24 8.30
N GLY A 86 -1.30 -15.78 7.52
CA GLY A 86 -0.61 -16.62 6.55
C GLY A 86 -1.52 -17.07 5.38
N ASP A 87 -2.59 -16.32 5.10
CA ASP A 87 -3.59 -16.65 4.08
C ASP A 87 -3.15 -16.09 2.72
N GLU A 88 -2.45 -16.92 1.95
CA GLU A 88 -1.85 -16.53 0.66
C GLU A 88 -2.90 -16.06 -0.36
N GLU A 89 -4.07 -16.68 -0.40
CA GLU A 89 -5.14 -16.30 -1.34
C GLU A 89 -5.72 -14.93 -0.99
N ARG A 90 -5.93 -14.63 0.30
CA ARG A 90 -6.33 -13.29 0.71
C ARG A 90 -5.25 -12.25 0.46
N VAL A 91 -3.97 -12.60 0.60
CA VAL A 91 -2.86 -11.71 0.23
C VAL A 91 -2.93 -11.37 -1.25
N LYS A 92 -3.08 -12.37 -2.14
CA LYS A 92 -3.21 -12.15 -3.59
C LYS A 92 -4.39 -11.24 -3.92
N ALA A 93 -5.56 -11.48 -3.32
CA ALA A 93 -6.75 -10.66 -3.52
C ALA A 93 -6.54 -9.20 -3.05
N ALA A 94 -5.94 -9.00 -1.88
CA ALA A 94 -5.64 -7.66 -1.36
C ALA A 94 -4.60 -6.93 -2.23
N VAL A 95 -3.60 -7.63 -2.75
CA VAL A 95 -2.60 -7.07 -3.68
C VAL A 95 -3.24 -6.66 -5.01
N ALA A 96 -4.17 -7.45 -5.56
CA ALA A 96 -4.91 -7.08 -6.76
C ALA A 96 -5.76 -5.82 -6.54
N ALA A 97 -6.51 -5.75 -5.43
CA ALA A 97 -7.25 -4.55 -5.05
C ALA A 97 -6.33 -3.33 -4.87
N HIS A 98 -5.14 -3.52 -4.30
CA HIS A 98 -4.14 -2.47 -4.12
C HIS A 98 -3.62 -1.88 -5.44
N ARG A 99 -3.54 -2.67 -6.50
CA ARG A 99 -3.12 -2.20 -7.84
C ARG A 99 -4.19 -1.38 -8.55
N GLY A 100 -5.45 -1.47 -8.09
CA GLY A 100 -6.61 -0.93 -8.81
C GLY A 100 -7.23 -1.93 -9.79
N ASP A 101 -6.79 -3.19 -9.79
CA ASP A 101 -7.25 -4.24 -10.72
C ASP A 101 -8.73 -4.61 -10.50
N ALA A 102 -9.36 -4.15 -9.41
CA ALA A 102 -10.77 -4.41 -9.11
C ALA A 102 -11.75 -3.67 -10.06
N GLU A 103 -11.33 -2.58 -10.71
CA GLU A 103 -12.22 -1.76 -11.55
C GLU A 103 -11.65 -1.31 -12.91
N SER A 104 -10.48 -1.78 -13.33
CA SER A 104 -10.04 -1.60 -14.72
C SER A 104 -10.48 -2.79 -15.58
N GLY A 105 -11.77 -2.80 -15.97
CA GLY A 105 -12.37 -3.75 -16.90
C GLY A 105 -11.85 -3.63 -18.34
N TRP A 106 -10.55 -3.82 -18.55
CA TRP A 106 -9.88 -3.76 -19.87
C TRP A 106 -9.38 -5.13 -20.39
N TRP A 107 -9.91 -6.24 -19.87
CA TRP A 107 -9.66 -7.57 -20.45
C TRP A 107 -10.96 -8.37 -20.66
N THR A 108 -11.80 -7.93 -21.62
CA THR A 108 -12.80 -8.80 -22.27
C THR A 108 -12.95 -8.55 -23.78
N ALA A 109 -11.88 -8.13 -24.48
CA ALA A 109 -11.90 -8.16 -25.95
C ALA A 109 -10.50 -8.45 -26.53
N ALA A 110 -10.22 -9.74 -26.73
CA ALA A 110 -9.35 -10.26 -27.78
C ALA A 110 -9.79 -11.69 -28.12
#